data_AF-A0AAE3K460-F1
#
_entry.id   AF-A0AAE3K460-F1
#
_cell.length_a   1.000
_cell.length_b   1.000
_cell.length_c   1.000
_cell.angle_alpha   90.00
_cell.angle_beta   90.00
_cell.angle_gamma   90.00
#
_symmetry.space_group_name_H-M   'P 1'
#
loop_
_entity.id
_entity.type
_entity.pdbx_description
1 polymer ?
#
loop_
_entity_poly.entity_id
_entity_poly.type
_entity_poly.pdbx_seq_one_letter_code
_entity_poly.pdbx_strand_id
1 'polypeptide(L)'
;MSSEDGTANAMNADPERLREDLDQIKEAMGIQERYPAAFQLWLLYATLGVFASLGSQAVITFELSPWGHWLSWGGFYVIGAVYARVRLDSYDRTTSERRPSIRMQGAGIVGLLLAVFVAIAPLQGDQTTVFGLIVIAVGAFYIVQAASLRAYPIRDRDRYAFYVGGVWMLAYGAAMPNIGVLQEWGYAGFGILFAIHGIASYVFLAR
;
A
#
# COMPACT_ATOMS: atom_id res chain seq x y z
N MET A 1 28.05 49.83 11.89
CA MET A 1 26.63 49.64 12.25
C MET A 1 25.92 49.00 11.07
N SER A 2 25.85 47.67 11.03
CA SER A 2 25.09 46.92 10.01
C SER A 2 24.86 45.49 10.51
N SER A 3 24.31 45.36 11.72
CA SER A 3 24.02 44.06 12.35
C SER A 3 22.66 44.01 13.07
N GLU A 4 21.85 45.06 13.01
CA GLU A 4 20.53 45.09 13.66
C GLU A 4 19.36 44.73 12.72
N ASP A 5 19.58 44.68 11.40
CA ASP A 5 18.49 44.48 10.42
C ASP A 5 18.14 43.00 10.18
N GLY A 6 19.05 42.08 10.55
CA GLY A 6 18.85 40.64 10.36
C GLY A 6 17.97 39.97 11.43
N THR A 7 17.93 40.52 12.65
CA THR A 7 17.19 39.94 13.78
C THR A 7 15.76 40.46 13.89
N ALA A 8 15.48 41.68 13.40
CA ALA A 8 14.14 42.24 13.36
C ALA A 8 13.21 41.54 12.34
N ASN A 9 13.76 41.04 11.24
CA ASN A 9 12.98 40.39 10.18
C ASN A 9 12.55 38.96 10.55
N ALA A 10 13.31 38.26 11.39
CA ALA A 10 12.94 36.94 11.90
C ALA A 10 11.76 36.98 12.90
N MET A 11 11.50 38.12 13.55
CA MET A 11 10.38 38.31 14.48
C MET A 11 9.07 38.75 13.80
N ASN A 12 9.13 39.18 12.52
CA ASN A 12 7.97 39.54 11.69
C ASN A 12 7.68 38.51 10.59
N ALA A 13 8.23 37.31 10.72
CA ALA A 13 7.89 36.23 9.80
C ALA A 13 6.50 35.71 10.18
N ASP A 14 5.49 36.15 9.43
CA ASP A 14 4.11 35.72 9.59
C ASP A 14 4.03 34.18 9.50
N PRO A 15 3.66 33.50 10.60
CA PRO A 15 3.63 32.05 10.64
C PRO A 15 2.59 31.45 9.68
N GLU A 16 1.58 32.21 9.26
CA GLU A 16 0.59 31.76 8.27
C GLU A 16 1.20 31.74 6.86
N ARG A 17 1.85 32.83 6.44
CA ARG A 17 2.61 32.87 5.17
C ARG A 17 3.72 31.83 5.09
N LEU A 18 4.47 31.62 6.18
CA LEU A 18 5.48 30.57 6.24
C LEU A 18 4.89 29.17 6.09
N ARG A 19 3.70 28.91 6.63
CA ARG A 19 3.00 27.63 6.43
C ARG A 19 2.55 27.47 4.99
N GLU A 20 2.04 28.53 4.39
CA GLU A 20 1.57 28.56 3.00
C GLU A 20 2.73 28.31 2.02
N ASP A 21 3.87 29.01 2.20
CA ASP A 21 5.08 28.79 1.41
C ASP A 21 5.67 27.39 1.61
N LEU A 22 5.67 26.88 2.86
CA LEU A 22 6.12 25.51 3.14
C LEU A 22 5.19 24.46 2.54
N ASP A 23 3.88 24.69 2.52
CA ASP A 23 2.92 23.78 1.90
C ASP A 23 3.05 23.81 0.37
N GLN A 24 3.31 24.97 -0.22
CA GLN A 24 3.62 25.10 -1.64
C GLN A 24 4.91 24.35 -2.02
N ILE A 25 5.96 24.42 -1.19
CA ILE A 25 7.22 23.67 -1.38
C ILE A 25 7.02 22.16 -1.13
N LYS A 26 6.20 21.76 -0.17
CA LYS A 26 5.87 20.34 0.08
C LYS A 26 5.05 19.74 -1.05
N GLU A 27 4.10 20.49 -1.60
CA GLU A 27 3.33 20.09 -2.78
C GLU A 27 4.20 19.96 -4.04
N ALA A 28 5.35 20.64 -4.08
CA ALA A 28 6.27 20.56 -5.21
C ALA A 28 7.09 19.25 -5.27
N MET A 29 7.20 18.49 -4.17
CA MET A 29 7.96 17.22 -4.14
C MET A 29 7.05 16.01 -4.02
N GLY A 30 7.02 15.18 -5.06
CA GLY A 30 6.32 13.91 -5.08
C GLY A 30 7.09 12.78 -4.38
N ILE A 31 6.43 11.63 -4.29
CA ILE A 31 7.03 10.40 -3.76
C ILE A 31 8.26 9.98 -4.59
N GLN A 32 8.27 10.23 -5.90
CA GLN A 32 9.42 9.89 -6.74
C GLN A 32 10.69 10.67 -6.32
N GLU A 33 10.57 11.98 -6.12
CA GLU A 33 11.71 12.85 -5.79
C GLU A 33 12.22 12.58 -4.38
N ARG A 34 11.31 12.34 -3.43
CA ARG A 34 11.65 12.22 -2.01
C ARG A 34 11.95 10.78 -1.58
N TYR A 35 11.30 9.80 -2.21
CA TYR A 35 11.35 8.37 -1.85
C TYR A 35 11.48 7.46 -3.11
N PRO A 36 12.54 7.60 -3.93
CA PRO A 36 12.68 6.86 -5.18
C PRO A 36 12.65 5.33 -5.01
N ALA A 37 13.20 4.81 -3.90
CA ALA A 37 13.13 3.39 -3.59
C ALA A 37 11.69 2.92 -3.33
N ALA A 38 10.88 3.72 -2.64
CA ALA A 38 9.47 3.41 -2.40
C ALA A 38 8.64 3.54 -3.68
N PHE A 39 8.99 4.47 -4.57
CA PHE A 39 8.39 4.61 -5.88
C PHE A 39 8.58 3.36 -6.76
N GLN A 40 9.78 2.75 -6.74
CA GLN A 40 10.05 1.51 -7.48
C GLN A 40 9.23 0.30 -7.00
N LEU A 41 8.74 0.31 -5.76
CA LEU A 41 7.95 -0.78 -5.20
C LEU A 41 6.61 -0.96 -5.90
N TRP A 42 6.05 0.09 -6.52
CA TRP A 42 4.79 -0.03 -7.25
C TRP A 42 4.87 -1.06 -8.38
N LEU A 43 5.93 -1.00 -9.21
CA LEU A 43 6.13 -1.96 -10.29
C LEU A 43 6.54 -3.33 -9.77
N LEU A 44 7.39 -3.37 -8.73
CA LEU A 44 7.80 -4.63 -8.13
C LEU A 44 6.59 -5.38 -7.57
N TYR A 45 5.79 -4.75 -6.71
CA TYR A 45 4.62 -5.39 -6.13
C TYR A 45 3.55 -5.69 -7.18
N ALA A 46 3.36 -4.84 -8.20
CA ALA A 46 2.48 -5.16 -9.32
C ALA A 46 2.89 -6.47 -10.01
N THR A 47 4.18 -6.59 -10.33
CA THR A 47 4.73 -7.79 -10.99
C THR A 47 4.61 -9.02 -10.10
N LEU A 48 5.03 -8.91 -8.84
CA LEU A 48 4.93 -9.98 -7.85
C LEU A 48 3.46 -10.40 -7.63
N GLY A 49 2.54 -9.44 -7.58
CA GLY A 49 1.10 -9.66 -7.44
C GLY A 49 0.51 -10.44 -8.61
N VAL A 50 0.93 -10.15 -9.84
CA VAL A 50 0.55 -10.94 -11.03
C VAL A 50 1.01 -12.38 -10.87
N PHE A 51 2.28 -12.61 -10.56
CA PHE A 51 2.78 -13.97 -10.43
C PHE A 51 2.14 -14.74 -9.26
N ALA A 52 1.90 -14.08 -8.13
CA ALA A 52 1.19 -14.68 -6.99
C ALA A 52 -0.24 -15.10 -7.36
N SER A 53 -0.91 -14.24 -8.12
CA SER A 53 -2.27 -14.42 -8.59
C SER A 53 -2.36 -15.53 -9.62
N LEU A 54 -1.47 -15.56 -10.61
CA LEU A 54 -1.40 -16.64 -11.60
C LEU A 54 -1.02 -17.98 -10.96
N GLY A 55 -0.08 -17.97 -10.01
CA GLY A 55 0.26 -19.16 -9.23
C GLY A 55 -0.94 -19.70 -8.46
N SER A 56 -1.70 -18.83 -7.80
CA SER A 56 -2.93 -19.23 -7.11
C SER A 56 -4.04 -19.69 -8.04
N GLN A 57 -4.19 -19.06 -9.21
CA GLN A 57 -5.13 -19.52 -10.23
C GLN A 57 -4.76 -20.92 -10.71
N ALA A 58 -3.47 -21.18 -10.96
CA ALA A 58 -2.97 -22.48 -11.38
C ALA A 58 -3.21 -23.57 -10.32
N VAL A 59 -3.11 -23.24 -9.04
CA VAL A 59 -3.43 -24.19 -7.95
C VAL A 59 -4.86 -24.70 -8.06
N ILE A 60 -5.82 -23.81 -8.33
CA ILE A 60 -7.22 -24.20 -8.46
C ILE A 60 -7.47 -24.90 -9.79
N THR A 61 -6.98 -24.33 -10.91
CA THR A 61 -7.21 -24.87 -12.26
C THR A 61 -6.63 -26.28 -12.45
N PHE A 62 -5.49 -26.59 -11.83
CA PHE A 62 -4.86 -27.90 -11.92
C PHE A 62 -5.06 -28.76 -10.66
N GLU A 63 -5.97 -28.37 -9.77
CA GLU A 63 -6.30 -29.09 -8.52
C GLU A 63 -5.05 -29.46 -7.70
N LEU A 64 -4.09 -28.53 -7.62
CA LEU A 64 -2.84 -28.73 -6.89
C LEU A 64 -3.07 -28.65 -5.38
N SER A 65 -2.04 -29.05 -4.62
CA SER A 65 -2.05 -28.93 -3.16
C SER A 65 -2.38 -27.50 -2.71
N PRO A 66 -3.24 -27.30 -1.70
CA PRO A 66 -3.56 -25.97 -1.15
C PRO A 66 -2.33 -25.20 -0.66
N TRP A 67 -1.24 -25.89 -0.31
CA TRP A 67 0.05 -25.28 0.01
C TRP A 67 0.64 -24.44 -1.14
N GLY A 68 0.20 -24.67 -2.38
CA GLY A 68 0.61 -23.86 -3.53
C GLY A 68 0.20 -22.39 -3.43
N HIS A 69 -0.91 -22.07 -2.75
CA HIS A 69 -1.29 -20.68 -2.47
C HIS A 69 -0.28 -20.00 -1.53
N TRP A 70 0.11 -20.70 -0.47
CA TRP A 70 1.13 -20.22 0.46
C TRP A 70 2.48 -20.01 -0.21
N LEU A 71 2.87 -20.91 -1.11
CA LEU A 71 4.12 -20.77 -1.85
C LEU A 71 4.07 -19.55 -2.78
N SER A 72 2.95 -19.39 -3.49
CA SER A 72 2.74 -18.25 -4.40
C SER A 72 2.78 -16.93 -3.64
N TRP A 73 1.92 -16.73 -2.65
CA TRP A 73 1.85 -15.45 -1.93
C TRP A 73 3.00 -15.24 -0.95
N GLY A 74 3.35 -16.27 -0.17
CA GLY A 74 4.41 -16.20 0.83
C GLY A 74 5.79 -16.01 0.19
N GLY A 75 6.08 -16.73 -0.90
CA GLY A 75 7.35 -16.58 -1.63
C GLY A 75 7.53 -15.15 -2.15
N PHE A 76 6.53 -14.60 -2.82
CA PHE A 76 6.59 -13.24 -3.35
C PHE A 76 6.56 -12.17 -2.26
N TYR A 77 5.82 -12.38 -1.16
CA TYR A 77 5.86 -11.49 0.00
C TYR A 77 7.27 -11.43 0.61
N VAL A 78 7.93 -12.58 0.79
CA VAL A 78 9.31 -12.64 1.31
C VAL A 78 10.26 -11.90 0.37
N ILE A 79 10.15 -12.11 -0.95
CA ILE A 79 10.97 -11.39 -1.94
C ILE A 79 10.76 -9.88 -1.81
N GLY A 80 9.51 -9.43 -1.78
CA GLY A 80 9.17 -8.01 -1.61
C GLY A 80 9.67 -7.43 -0.28
N ALA A 81 9.53 -8.17 0.82
CA ALA A 81 9.99 -7.76 2.14
C ALA A 81 11.51 -7.66 2.23
N VAL A 82 12.25 -8.61 1.65
CA VAL A 82 13.72 -8.58 1.56
C VAL A 82 14.15 -7.39 0.72
N TYR A 83 13.54 -7.17 -0.44
CA TYR A 83 13.84 -6.02 -1.29
C TYR A 83 13.58 -4.70 -0.57
N ALA A 84 12.40 -4.55 0.05
CA ALA A 84 12.04 -3.39 0.85
C ALA A 84 13.03 -3.16 1.98
N ARG A 85 13.43 -4.20 2.72
CA ARG A 85 14.43 -4.09 3.77
C ARG A 85 15.77 -3.60 3.24
N VAL A 86 16.26 -4.13 2.12
CA VAL A 86 17.55 -3.72 1.55
C VAL A 86 17.50 -2.29 1.00
N ARG A 87 16.36 -1.87 0.45
CA ARG A 87 16.24 -0.58 -0.27
C ARG A 87 15.66 0.56 0.57
N LEU A 88 14.95 0.27 1.66
CA LEU A 88 14.24 1.27 2.46
C LEU A 88 14.79 1.46 3.89
N ASP A 89 15.78 0.66 4.33
CA ASP A 89 16.30 0.71 5.72
C ASP A 89 16.80 2.11 6.14
N SER A 90 17.20 2.93 5.17
CA SER A 90 17.65 4.31 5.39
C SER A 90 16.51 5.29 5.73
N TYR A 91 15.26 4.98 5.36
CA TYR A 91 14.11 5.87 5.56
C TYR A 91 13.47 5.73 6.94
N ASP A 92 13.47 4.53 7.53
CA ASP A 92 12.84 4.29 8.83
C ASP A 92 13.62 4.95 9.98
N ARG A 93 14.95 5.05 9.87
CA ARG A 93 15.83 5.60 10.94
C ARG A 93 15.66 7.09 11.23
N THR A 94 14.92 7.84 10.42
CA THR A 94 14.73 9.30 10.56
C THR A 94 13.30 9.71 10.88
N THR A 95 12.37 8.77 11.06
CA THR A 95 10.99 9.10 11.41
C THR A 95 10.89 9.49 12.89
N SER A 96 10.55 10.75 13.15
CA SER A 96 10.30 11.26 14.50
C SER A 96 9.21 10.42 15.21
N GLU A 97 9.31 10.25 16.53
CA GLU A 97 8.34 9.57 17.41
C GLU A 97 6.86 9.95 17.20
N ARG A 98 6.55 11.07 16.52
CA ARG A 98 5.18 11.56 16.27
C ARG A 98 4.54 11.10 14.95
N ARG A 99 5.23 10.38 14.06
CA ARG A 99 4.63 9.93 12.78
C ARG A 99 4.02 8.53 12.89
N PRO A 100 2.88 8.25 12.23
CA PRO A 100 2.28 6.91 12.24
C PRO A 100 3.25 5.87 11.69
N SER A 101 3.56 4.82 12.46
CA SER A 101 4.50 3.80 12.03
C SER A 101 3.84 2.83 11.04
N ILE A 102 4.38 2.75 9.82
CA ILE A 102 3.88 1.87 8.76
C ILE A 102 3.97 0.40 9.18
N ARG A 103 5.04 0.04 9.91
CA ARG A 103 5.22 -1.31 10.46
C ARG A 103 4.10 -1.71 11.41
N MET A 104 3.68 -0.81 12.31
CA MET A 104 2.60 -1.09 13.26
C MET A 104 1.24 -1.17 12.56
N GLN A 105 1.01 -0.33 11.53
CA GLN A 105 -0.19 -0.42 10.69
C GLN A 105 -0.27 -1.79 10.00
N GLY A 106 0.83 -2.23 9.39
CA GLY A 106 0.92 -3.55 8.75
C GLY A 106 0.71 -4.69 9.75
N ALA A 107 1.39 -4.63 10.91
CA ALA A 107 1.21 -5.61 11.99
C ALA A 107 -0.23 -5.65 12.51
N GLY A 108 -0.89 -4.49 12.62
CA GLY A 108 -2.30 -4.39 13.01
C GLY A 108 -3.24 -5.07 12.02
N ILE A 109 -3.01 -4.91 10.72
CA ILE A 109 -3.81 -5.58 9.68
C ILE A 109 -3.57 -7.09 9.68
N VAL A 110 -2.33 -7.55 9.86
CA VAL A 110 -2.03 -8.98 10.01
C VAL A 110 -2.71 -9.54 11.26
N GLY A 111 -2.63 -8.83 12.39
CA GLY A 111 -3.32 -9.20 13.63
C GLY A 111 -4.83 -9.29 13.46
N LEU A 112 -5.43 -8.32 12.76
CA LEU A 112 -6.85 -8.33 12.41
C LEU A 112 -7.21 -9.55 11.56
N LEU A 113 -6.45 -9.87 10.51
CA LEU A 113 -6.70 -11.04 9.67
C LEU A 113 -6.62 -12.35 10.47
N LEU A 114 -5.62 -12.50 11.33
CA LEU A 114 -5.51 -13.66 12.20
C LEU A 114 -6.71 -13.78 13.15
N ALA A 115 -7.13 -12.68 13.76
CA ALA A 115 -8.30 -12.65 14.64
C ALA A 115 -9.59 -13.00 13.88
N VAL A 116 -9.78 -12.47 12.67
CA VAL A 116 -10.91 -12.79 11.81
C VAL A 116 -10.91 -14.27 11.45
N PHE A 117 -9.77 -14.84 11.04
CA PHE A 117 -9.67 -16.26 10.73
C PHE A 117 -9.98 -17.16 11.91
N VAL A 118 -9.52 -16.81 13.12
CA VAL A 118 -9.89 -17.55 14.34
C VAL A 118 -11.40 -17.45 14.59
N ALA A 119 -11.99 -16.26 14.44
CA ALA A 119 -13.41 -16.03 14.69
C ALA A 119 -14.32 -16.78 13.69
N ILE A 120 -13.93 -16.87 12.42
CA ILE A 120 -14.72 -17.52 11.37
C ILE A 120 -14.34 -18.98 11.12
N ALA A 121 -13.32 -19.52 11.79
CA ALA A 121 -12.87 -20.90 11.60
C ALA A 121 -14.00 -21.95 11.67
N PRO A 122 -14.99 -21.85 12.59
CA PRO A 122 -16.10 -22.82 12.63
C PRO A 122 -17.03 -22.78 11.41
N LEU A 123 -17.03 -21.67 10.66
CA LEU A 123 -17.94 -21.44 9.54
C LEU A 123 -17.47 -22.12 8.24
N GLN A 124 -16.27 -22.73 8.22
CA GLN A 124 -15.68 -23.40 7.06
C GLN A 124 -15.82 -22.59 5.75
N GLY A 125 -15.19 -21.41 5.70
CA GLY A 125 -15.20 -20.58 4.50
C GLY A 125 -14.52 -21.26 3.31
N ASP A 126 -15.07 -21.06 2.11
CA ASP A 126 -14.43 -21.50 0.87
C ASP A 126 -13.17 -20.64 0.55
N GLN A 127 -12.33 -21.13 -0.37
CA GLN A 127 -11.08 -20.46 -0.71
C GLN A 127 -11.30 -19.05 -1.26
N THR A 128 -12.39 -18.85 -2.02
CA THR A 128 -12.80 -17.56 -2.57
C THR A 128 -13.13 -16.55 -1.48
N THR A 129 -13.86 -16.96 -0.45
CA THR A 129 -14.18 -16.12 0.72
C THR A 129 -12.93 -15.77 1.49
N VAL A 130 -12.04 -16.75 1.73
CA VAL A 130 -10.76 -16.51 2.41
C VAL A 130 -9.92 -15.50 1.65
N PHE A 131 -9.79 -15.65 0.33
CA PHE A 131 -9.03 -14.71 -0.49
C PHE A 131 -9.71 -13.33 -0.56
N GLY A 132 -11.04 -13.26 -0.69
CA GLY A 132 -11.80 -12.02 -0.64
C GLY A 132 -11.57 -11.24 0.66
N LEU A 133 -11.54 -11.92 1.81
CA LEU A 133 -11.22 -11.31 3.10
C LEU A 133 -9.78 -10.76 3.15
N ILE A 134 -8.82 -11.49 2.60
CA ILE A 134 -7.42 -11.02 2.48
C ILE A 134 -7.37 -9.76 1.62
N VAL A 135 -8.02 -9.76 0.45
CA VAL A 135 -8.06 -8.60 -0.45
C VAL A 135 -8.73 -7.41 0.23
N ILE A 136 -9.82 -7.61 0.98
CA ILE A 136 -10.47 -6.56 1.78
C ILE A 136 -9.49 -5.98 2.81
N ALA A 137 -8.77 -6.83 3.54
CA ALA A 137 -7.81 -6.37 4.54
C ALA A 137 -6.64 -5.58 3.91
N VAL A 138 -6.15 -6.01 2.75
CA VAL A 138 -5.15 -5.26 1.98
C VAL A 138 -5.73 -3.92 1.50
N GLY A 139 -6.96 -3.90 1.01
CA GLY A 139 -7.66 -2.66 0.64
C GLY A 139 -7.80 -1.70 1.82
N ALA A 140 -8.19 -2.19 2.98
CA ALA A 140 -8.25 -1.41 4.21
C ALA A 140 -6.88 -0.86 4.60
N PHE A 141 -5.81 -1.67 4.50
CA PHE A 141 -4.44 -1.19 4.71
C PHE A 141 -4.08 -0.04 3.77
N TYR A 142 -4.46 -0.11 2.48
CA TYR A 142 -4.24 0.97 1.53
C TYR A 142 -4.92 2.28 1.95
N ILE A 143 -6.17 2.22 2.41
CA ILE A 143 -6.89 3.40 2.91
C ILE A 143 -6.21 3.98 4.16
N VAL A 144 -5.83 3.12 5.11
CA VAL A 144 -5.13 3.55 6.33
C VAL A 144 -3.78 4.19 5.99
N GLN A 145 -3.03 3.61 5.04
CA GLN A 145 -1.78 4.18 4.55
C GLN A 145 -2.02 5.55 3.91
N ALA A 146 -3.03 5.70 3.04
CA ALA A 146 -3.39 6.97 2.42
C ALA A 146 -3.70 8.07 3.45
N ALA A 147 -4.38 7.72 4.53
CA ALA A 147 -4.68 8.63 5.64
C ALA A 147 -3.42 8.97 6.45
N SER A 148 -2.61 7.97 6.79
CA SER A 148 -1.34 8.13 7.51
C SER A 148 -0.32 8.99 6.77
N LEU A 149 -0.32 8.93 5.44
CA LEU A 149 0.55 9.75 4.60
C LEU A 149 0.31 11.26 4.72
N ARG A 150 -0.82 11.70 5.31
CA ARG A 150 -1.04 13.12 5.68
C ARG A 150 -0.04 13.63 6.72
N ALA A 151 0.52 12.74 7.53
CA ALA A 151 1.55 13.09 8.52
C ALA A 151 2.97 13.20 7.91
N TYR A 152 3.11 12.91 6.61
CA TYR A 152 4.38 12.95 5.89
C TYR A 152 4.40 14.14 4.92
N PRO A 153 5.57 14.74 4.67
CA PRO A 153 5.72 15.84 3.73
C PRO A 153 5.70 15.32 2.28
N ILE A 154 4.54 14.82 1.85
CA ILE A 154 4.27 14.37 0.48
C ILE A 154 3.06 15.11 -0.08
N ARG A 155 3.07 15.30 -1.40
CA ARG A 155 1.98 15.91 -2.16
C ARG A 155 0.65 15.18 -1.95
N ASP A 156 -0.42 15.94 -1.82
CA ASP A 156 -1.77 15.42 -1.56
C ASP A 156 -2.26 14.44 -2.63
N ARG A 157 -1.98 14.74 -3.91
CA ARG A 157 -2.40 13.90 -5.04
C ARG A 157 -1.78 12.51 -5.03
N ASP A 158 -0.59 12.36 -4.44
CA ASP A 158 0.10 11.07 -4.42
C ASP A 158 -0.62 10.05 -3.52
N ARG A 159 -1.46 10.54 -2.60
CA ARG A 159 -2.30 9.72 -1.73
C ARG A 159 -3.46 9.07 -2.50
N TYR A 160 -3.85 9.62 -3.66
CA TYR A 160 -4.96 9.07 -4.45
C TYR A 160 -4.67 7.68 -5.00
N ALA A 161 -3.41 7.36 -5.32
CA ALA A 161 -3.03 6.00 -5.71
C ALA A 161 -3.45 4.99 -4.61
N PHE A 162 -3.21 5.32 -3.35
CA PHE A 162 -3.62 4.49 -2.21
C PHE A 162 -5.14 4.48 -1.99
N TYR A 163 -5.82 5.62 -2.07
CA TYR A 163 -7.29 5.66 -1.91
C TYR A 163 -8.00 4.85 -2.99
N VAL A 164 -7.66 5.08 -4.26
CA VAL A 164 -8.24 4.33 -5.39
C VAL A 164 -7.93 2.85 -5.22
N GLY A 165 -6.67 2.52 -4.91
CA GLY A 165 -6.21 1.16 -4.60
C GLY A 165 -7.08 0.46 -3.56
N GLY A 166 -7.27 1.11 -2.42
CA GLY A 166 -8.07 0.57 -1.33
C GLY A 166 -9.53 0.38 -1.71
N VAL A 167 -10.16 1.38 -2.35
CA VAL A 167 -11.58 1.32 -2.72
C VAL A 167 -11.86 0.17 -3.68
N TRP A 168 -11.07 0.02 -4.75
CA TRP A 168 -11.34 -1.06 -5.71
C TRP A 168 -11.06 -2.44 -5.11
N MET A 169 -10.05 -2.59 -4.26
CA MET A 169 -9.77 -3.87 -3.57
C MET A 169 -10.90 -4.24 -2.61
N LEU A 170 -11.43 -3.29 -1.85
CA LEU A 170 -12.59 -3.52 -0.98
C LEU A 170 -13.80 -3.99 -1.80
N ALA A 171 -14.11 -3.31 -2.90
CA ALA A 171 -15.20 -3.69 -3.79
C ALA A 171 -14.98 -5.07 -4.42
N TYR A 172 -13.77 -5.34 -4.90
CA TYR A 172 -13.41 -6.62 -5.51
C TYR A 172 -13.54 -7.78 -4.53
N GLY A 173 -12.92 -7.67 -3.35
CA GLY A 173 -12.96 -8.72 -2.33
C GLY A 173 -14.38 -8.98 -1.80
N ALA A 174 -15.23 -7.95 -1.68
CA ALA A 174 -16.63 -8.11 -1.31
C ALA A 174 -17.46 -8.78 -2.42
N ALA A 175 -17.12 -8.54 -3.69
CA ALA A 175 -17.80 -9.14 -4.83
C ALA A 175 -17.41 -10.60 -5.07
N MET A 176 -16.18 -11.00 -4.72
CA MET A 176 -15.64 -12.33 -4.97
C MET A 176 -16.55 -13.51 -4.58
N PRO A 177 -17.07 -13.61 -3.33
CA PRO A 177 -17.90 -14.74 -2.95
C PRO A 177 -19.31 -14.69 -3.56
N ASN A 178 -19.70 -13.58 -4.19
CA ASN A 178 -21.07 -13.35 -4.67
C ASN A 178 -21.23 -13.42 -6.19
N ILE A 179 -20.14 -13.39 -6.95
CA ILE A 179 -20.17 -13.35 -8.43
C ILE A 179 -19.48 -14.60 -8.97
N GLY A 180 -20.22 -15.46 -9.69
CA GLY A 180 -19.71 -16.74 -10.20
C GLY A 180 -18.41 -16.64 -11.00
N VAL A 181 -18.29 -15.63 -11.89
CA VAL A 181 -17.05 -15.40 -12.65
C VAL A 181 -15.87 -15.09 -11.74
N LEU A 182 -16.07 -14.36 -10.63
CA LEU A 182 -15.01 -14.07 -9.66
C LEU A 182 -14.72 -15.24 -8.73
N GLN A 183 -15.68 -16.14 -8.51
CA GLN A 183 -15.42 -17.39 -7.79
C GLN A 183 -14.45 -18.30 -8.58
N GLU A 184 -14.57 -18.30 -9.91
CA GLU A 184 -13.75 -19.14 -10.79
C GLU A 184 -12.41 -18.49 -11.18
N TRP A 185 -12.46 -17.21 -11.58
CA TRP A 185 -11.30 -16.48 -12.14
C TRP A 185 -10.79 -15.36 -11.21
N GLY A 186 -11.23 -15.37 -9.95
CA GLY A 186 -10.97 -14.27 -9.00
C GLY A 186 -9.50 -13.99 -8.74
N TYR A 187 -8.64 -15.02 -8.74
CA TYR A 187 -7.20 -14.81 -8.56
C TYR A 187 -6.60 -14.14 -9.78
N ALA A 188 -6.81 -14.69 -10.98
CA ALA A 188 -6.30 -14.09 -12.22
C ALA A 188 -6.82 -12.66 -12.44
N GLY A 189 -8.12 -12.44 -12.24
CA GLY A 189 -8.75 -11.12 -12.34
C GLY A 189 -8.13 -10.10 -11.37
N PHE A 190 -7.86 -10.52 -10.12
CA PHE A 190 -7.19 -9.67 -9.14
C PHE A 190 -5.79 -9.31 -9.62
N GLY A 191 -5.01 -10.29 -10.09
CA GLY A 191 -3.65 -10.06 -10.58
C GLY A 191 -3.59 -9.05 -11.72
N ILE A 192 -4.51 -9.15 -12.69
CA ILE A 192 -4.61 -8.20 -13.81
C ILE A 192 -4.98 -6.80 -13.30
N LEU A 193 -6.02 -6.68 -12.47
CA LEU A 193 -6.43 -5.39 -11.93
C LEU A 193 -5.34 -4.75 -11.06
N PHE A 194 -4.64 -5.55 -10.26
CA PHE A 194 -3.53 -5.11 -9.43
C PHE A 194 -2.34 -4.64 -10.28
N ALA A 195 -2.06 -5.31 -11.39
CA ALA A 195 -1.04 -4.88 -12.36
C ALA A 195 -1.39 -3.54 -13.00
N ILE A 196 -2.62 -3.41 -13.50
CA ILE A 196 -3.14 -2.18 -14.10
C ILE A 196 -3.03 -1.05 -13.07
N HIS A 197 -3.49 -1.29 -11.84
CA HIS A 197 -3.42 -0.31 -10.76
C HIS A 197 -1.98 0.10 -10.43
N GLY A 198 -1.05 -0.85 -10.32
CA GLY A 198 0.35 -0.56 -10.00
C GLY A 198 1.08 0.18 -11.12
N ILE A 199 0.85 -0.19 -12.39
CA ILE A 199 1.41 0.52 -13.54
C ILE A 199 0.81 1.92 -13.66
N ALA A 200 -0.52 2.05 -13.55
CA ALA A 200 -1.19 3.34 -13.60
C ALA A 200 -0.72 4.26 -12.47
N SER A 201 -0.56 3.72 -11.26
CA SER A 201 -0.03 4.47 -10.11
C SER A 201 1.42 4.89 -10.33
N TYR A 202 2.26 4.00 -10.88
CA TYR A 202 3.64 4.34 -11.22
C TYR A 202 3.70 5.49 -12.23
N VAL A 203 2.94 5.41 -13.33
CA VAL A 203 2.89 6.47 -14.36
C VAL A 203 2.29 7.77 -13.83
N PHE A 204 1.27 7.68 -12.98
CA PHE A 204 0.62 8.83 -12.37
C PHE A 204 1.53 9.56 -11.38
N LEU A 205 2.22 8.79 -10.53
CA LEU A 205 3.16 9.33 -9.54
C LEU A 205 4.47 9.81 -10.17
N ALA A 206 4.79 9.36 -11.39
CA ALA A 206 5.96 9.83 -12.14
C ALA A 206 5.81 11.25 -12.73
N ARG A 207 4.60 11.80 -12.65
CA ARG A 207 4.24 13.13 -13.17
C ARG A 207 4.07 14.09 -12.02
#